data_AF-A0A7E6CEV4-F1
#
_entry.id   AF-A0A7E6CEV4-F1
#
_cell.length_a   1.000
_cell.length_b   1.000
_cell.length_c   1.000
_cell.angle_alpha   90.00
_cell.angle_beta   90.00
_cell.angle_gamma   90.00
#
_symmetry.space_group_name_H-M   'P 1'
#
loop_
_entity.id
_entity.type
_entity.pdbx_description
1 polymer ?
#
loop_
_entity_poly.entity_id
_entity_poly.type
_entity_poly.pdbx_seq_one_letter_code
_entity_poly.pdbx_strand_id
1 'polypeptide(L)'
;MAASFAGKKIVFVTGNAKKLEEVPAGCGRPARRRLVPEYQGEPDEISIQKCREAARQVQGPVLVEDTCLCFNALGGLPGPYIKWFLEKLKPEGLHQLLAGFEDKSAYALCTFAFSTGDASEPVRLFRGRTSGRIVVPRGCRDFGWDPCFQPDGYEQTYAEMPKAEKNAISHRFRALRELQEYFGGLTSPGASDEHARRGSGEG
;
A
#
# COMPACT_ATOMS: atom_id res chain seq x y z
N MET A 1 0.12 -12.23 15.06
CA MET A 1 -0.12 -13.43 14.24
C MET A 1 0.11 -13.06 12.79
N ALA A 2 1.25 -13.43 12.21
CA ALA A 2 1.56 -13.16 10.81
C ALA A 2 0.82 -14.21 9.96
N ALA A 3 -0.14 -13.78 9.14
CA ALA A 3 -0.67 -14.63 8.08
C ALA A 3 0.50 -15.03 7.18
N SER A 4 0.89 -16.30 7.25
CA SER A 4 1.99 -16.86 6.45
C SER A 4 1.54 -16.92 4.99
N PHE A 5 2.36 -16.38 4.08
CA PHE A 5 2.23 -16.48 2.61
C PHE A 5 2.47 -17.91 2.11
N ALA A 6 1.97 -18.91 2.83
CA ALA A 6 2.45 -20.27 2.84
C ALA A 6 2.49 -20.87 1.41
N GLY A 7 3.70 -21.03 0.90
CA GLY A 7 4.02 -21.79 -0.31
C GLY A 7 4.20 -21.00 -1.63
N LYS A 8 3.74 -19.74 -1.76
CA LYS A 8 3.81 -19.00 -3.03
C LYS A 8 4.82 -17.84 -2.98
N LYS A 9 5.76 -17.83 -3.92
CA LYS A 9 6.74 -16.75 -4.10
C LYS A 9 6.04 -15.52 -4.69
N ILE A 10 5.68 -14.54 -3.86
CA ILE A 10 5.16 -13.23 -4.32
C ILE A 10 6.31 -12.25 -4.48
N VAL A 11 6.36 -11.61 -5.65
CA VAL A 11 7.30 -10.54 -5.94
C VAL A 11 6.71 -9.20 -5.53
N PHE A 12 7.35 -8.51 -4.58
CA PHE A 12 6.98 -7.14 -4.24
C PHE A 12 7.74 -6.15 -5.13
N VAL A 13 7.01 -5.40 -5.96
CA VAL A 13 7.57 -4.37 -6.84
C VAL A 13 7.30 -3.00 -6.25
N THR A 14 8.38 -2.31 -5.86
CA THR A 14 8.32 -0.94 -5.37
C THR A 14 9.42 -0.09 -6.00
N GLY A 15 9.09 1.15 -6.36
CA GLY A 15 10.06 2.16 -6.82
C GLY A 15 10.76 2.89 -5.67
N ASN A 16 10.27 2.73 -4.43
CA ASN A 16 10.74 3.46 -3.25
C ASN A 16 11.29 2.49 -2.20
N ALA A 17 12.62 2.50 -2.01
CA ALA A 17 13.31 1.63 -1.05
C ALA A 17 12.82 1.82 0.40
N LYS A 18 12.45 3.04 0.80
CA LYS A 18 11.90 3.31 2.14
C LYS A 18 10.53 2.69 2.36
N LYS A 19 9.75 2.43 1.29
CA LYS A 19 8.47 1.72 1.42
C LYS A 19 8.68 0.27 1.85
N LEU A 20 9.75 -0.36 1.37
CA LEU A 20 10.09 -1.74 1.72
C LEU A 20 10.40 -1.87 3.22
N GLU A 21 10.97 -0.85 3.86
CA GLU A 21 11.28 -0.83 5.29
C GLU A 21 10.04 -0.73 6.19
N GLU A 22 8.92 -0.23 5.67
CA GLU A 22 7.65 -0.13 6.40
C GLU A 22 6.73 -1.33 6.16
N VAL A 23 7.06 -2.21 5.21
CA VAL A 23 6.32 -3.48 5.00
C VAL A 23 6.88 -4.55 5.96
N PRO A 24 6.04 -5.21 6.78
CA PRO A 24 6.49 -6.23 7.72
C PRO A 24 7.27 -7.35 7.03
N ALA A 25 8.29 -7.87 7.71
CA ALA A 25 9.02 -9.05 7.27
C ALA A 25 8.04 -10.21 7.02
N GLY A 26 7.98 -10.69 5.77
CA GLY A 26 7.11 -11.79 5.36
C GLY A 26 6.25 -11.51 4.12
N CYS A 27 5.98 -10.24 3.77
CA CYS A 27 5.10 -9.86 2.64
C CYS A 27 5.66 -10.05 1.23
N GLY A 28 6.57 -11.02 1.05
CA GLY A 28 7.22 -11.33 -0.22
C GLY A 28 8.73 -11.11 -0.18
N ARG A 29 9.42 -11.54 -1.26
CA ARG A 29 10.83 -11.21 -1.47
C ARG A 29 10.92 -9.94 -2.32
N PRO A 30 11.82 -9.00 -1.99
CA PRO A 30 12.10 -7.87 -2.86
C PRO A 30 12.64 -8.41 -4.19
N ALA A 31 11.95 -8.16 -5.29
CA ALA A 31 12.57 -8.38 -6.60
C ALA A 31 13.55 -7.24 -6.88
N ARG A 32 14.62 -7.58 -7.60
CA ARG A 32 15.50 -6.58 -8.22
C ARG A 32 14.62 -5.53 -8.91
N ARG A 33 14.88 -4.26 -8.58
CA ARG A 33 14.15 -3.05 -9.01
C ARG A 33 13.77 -3.13 -10.50
N ARG A 34 12.55 -3.62 -10.78
CA ARG A 34 11.96 -3.56 -12.12
C ARG A 34 11.25 -2.23 -12.24
N LEU A 35 11.63 -1.45 -13.24
CA LEU A 35 11.02 -0.16 -13.52
C LEU A 35 9.65 -0.43 -14.17
N VAL A 36 8.60 -0.20 -13.40
CA VAL A 36 7.24 -0.04 -13.92
C VAL A 36 6.99 1.44 -14.20
N PRO A 37 6.29 1.81 -15.28
CA PRO A 37 5.91 3.20 -15.52
C PRO A 37 5.06 3.77 -14.37
N GLU A 38 5.19 5.07 -14.13
CA GLU A 38 4.26 5.82 -13.28
C GLU A 38 3.15 6.38 -14.18
N TYR A 39 1.98 5.75 -14.14
CA TYR A 39 0.83 6.12 -14.97
C TYR A 39 0.09 7.35 -14.41
N GLN A 40 -0.72 7.97 -15.25
CA GLN A 40 -1.69 9.00 -14.85
C GLN A 40 -3.10 8.42 -14.89
N GLY A 41 -4.01 8.98 -14.10
CA GLY A 41 -5.40 8.53 -13.97
C GLY A 41 -5.87 8.53 -12.53
N GLU A 42 -7.00 7.85 -12.29
CA GLU A 42 -7.50 7.65 -10.93
C GLU A 42 -6.63 6.65 -10.16
N PRO A 43 -6.56 6.74 -8.80
CA PRO A 43 -5.68 5.91 -8.00
C PRO A 43 -5.81 4.39 -8.26
N ASP A 44 -7.02 3.91 -8.46
CA ASP A 44 -7.30 2.49 -8.74
C ASP A 44 -6.84 2.07 -10.12
N GLU A 45 -7.07 2.91 -11.14
CA GLU A 45 -6.67 2.64 -12.51
C GLU A 45 -5.15 2.58 -12.63
N ILE A 46 -4.44 3.53 -12.00
CA ILE A 46 -2.98 3.54 -11.91
C ILE A 46 -2.48 2.25 -11.25
N SER A 47 -3.05 1.89 -10.09
CA SER A 47 -2.65 0.69 -9.35
C SER A 47 -2.86 -0.59 -10.18
N ILE A 48 -3.97 -0.69 -10.92
CA ILE A 48 -4.27 -1.83 -11.80
C ILE A 48 -3.29 -1.89 -12.98
N GLN A 49 -3.06 -0.78 -13.68
CA GLN A 49 -2.14 -0.73 -14.82
C GLN A 49 -0.71 -1.08 -14.40
N LYS A 50 -0.25 -0.52 -13.27
CA LYS A 50 1.06 -0.81 -12.69
C LYS A 50 1.21 -2.28 -12.31
N CYS A 51 0.18 -2.87 -11.69
CA CYS A 51 0.17 -4.28 -11.32
C CYS A 51 0.18 -5.21 -12.55
N ARG A 52 -0.60 -4.89 -13.60
CA ARG A 52 -0.60 -5.65 -14.86
C ARG A 52 0.77 -5.63 -15.54
N GLU A 53 1.41 -4.45 -15.60
CA GLU A 53 2.75 -4.33 -16.18
C GLU A 53 3.79 -5.08 -15.33
N ALA A 54 3.71 -4.99 -14.00
CA ALA A 54 4.55 -5.80 -13.12
C ALA A 54 4.37 -7.30 -13.37
N ALA A 55 3.13 -7.78 -13.47
CA ALA A 55 2.80 -9.18 -13.72
C ALA A 55 3.35 -9.65 -15.07
N ARG A 56 3.20 -8.84 -16.13
CA ARG A 56 3.74 -9.12 -17.47
C ARG A 56 5.26 -9.30 -17.45
N GLN A 57 5.97 -8.46 -16.70
CA GLN A 57 7.42 -8.54 -16.58
C GLN A 57 7.90 -9.72 -15.71
N VAL A 58 7.19 -10.01 -14.62
CA VAL A 58 7.55 -11.04 -13.65
C VAL A 58 7.11 -12.44 -14.11
N GLN A 59 6.06 -12.54 -14.90
CA GLN A 59 5.42 -13.79 -15.33
C GLN A 59 5.04 -14.68 -14.12
N GLY A 60 4.39 -14.06 -13.12
CA GLY A 60 3.98 -14.75 -11.90
C GLY A 60 3.35 -13.79 -10.88
N PRO A 61 3.12 -14.28 -9.65
CA PRO A 61 2.47 -13.49 -8.61
C PRO A 61 3.24 -12.22 -8.24
N VAL A 62 2.56 -11.08 -8.32
CA VAL A 62 3.12 -9.76 -8.02
C VAL A 62 2.24 -8.97 -7.06
N LEU A 63 2.90 -8.16 -6.25
CA LEU A 63 2.28 -7.17 -5.38
C LEU A 63 2.96 -5.82 -5.64
N VAL A 64 2.17 -4.79 -5.94
CA VAL A 64 2.64 -3.41 -6.11
C VAL A 64 1.98 -2.51 -5.07
N GLU A 65 2.60 -1.37 -4.76
CA GLU A 65 2.10 -0.42 -3.76
C GLU A 65 2.18 1.03 -4.25
N ASP A 66 1.03 1.70 -4.28
CA ASP A 66 0.90 3.13 -4.56
C ASP A 66 0.38 3.90 -3.34
N THR A 67 0.84 5.14 -3.21
CA THR A 67 0.50 6.01 -2.08
C THR A 67 0.08 7.37 -2.62
N CYS A 68 -1.09 7.83 -2.20
CA CYS A 68 -1.64 9.12 -2.54
C CYS A 68 -1.78 9.98 -1.27
N LEU A 69 -1.64 11.29 -1.42
CA LEU A 69 -2.09 12.27 -0.44
C LEU A 69 -3.10 13.19 -1.13
N CYS A 70 -4.34 13.14 -0.67
CA CYS A 70 -5.48 13.69 -1.37
C CYS A 70 -6.09 14.85 -0.57
N PHE A 71 -6.13 16.06 -1.13
CA PHE A 71 -6.72 17.22 -0.47
C PHE A 71 -8.18 17.35 -0.93
N ASN A 72 -9.12 17.38 0.02
CA ASN A 72 -10.55 17.38 -0.31
C ASN A 72 -10.94 18.65 -1.09
N ALA A 73 -10.39 19.80 -0.70
CA ALA A 73 -10.56 21.08 -1.38
C ALA A 73 -10.11 21.10 -2.85
N LEU A 74 -9.21 20.19 -3.26
CA LEU A 74 -8.71 20.06 -4.63
C LEU A 74 -9.30 18.84 -5.35
N GLY A 75 -10.45 18.33 -4.91
CA GLY A 75 -11.09 17.16 -5.49
C GLY A 75 -10.23 15.89 -5.38
N GLY A 76 -9.35 15.83 -4.38
CA GLY A 76 -8.43 14.70 -4.17
C GLY A 76 -7.03 14.87 -4.75
N LEU A 77 -6.74 15.97 -5.46
CA LEU A 77 -5.36 16.30 -5.85
C LEU A 77 -4.51 16.74 -4.64
N PRO A 78 -3.17 16.59 -4.67
CA PRO A 78 -2.36 16.04 -5.77
C PRO A 78 -2.51 14.52 -5.95
N GLY A 79 -3.06 13.81 -4.97
CA GLY A 79 -3.42 12.41 -5.08
C GLY A 79 -2.22 11.53 -5.48
N PRO A 80 -2.32 10.77 -6.60
CA PRO A 80 -1.22 9.91 -7.07
C PRO A 80 0.02 10.69 -7.49
N TYR A 81 -0.09 12.01 -7.71
CA TYR A 81 1.01 12.87 -8.15
C TYR A 81 1.82 13.46 -6.98
N ILE A 82 1.49 13.11 -5.73
CA ILE A 82 2.09 13.69 -4.53
C ILE A 82 3.63 13.69 -4.54
N LYS A 83 4.27 12.69 -5.15
CA LYS A 83 5.74 12.64 -5.29
C LYS A 83 6.29 13.92 -5.94
N TRP A 84 5.71 14.34 -7.06
CA TRP A 84 6.18 15.49 -7.83
C TRP A 84 5.88 16.80 -7.11
N PHE A 85 4.70 16.90 -6.51
CA PHE A 85 4.31 18.06 -5.71
C PHE A 85 5.24 18.22 -4.52
N LEU A 86 5.48 17.16 -3.75
CA LEU A 86 6.41 17.20 -2.63
C LEU A 86 7.83 17.56 -3.06
N GLU A 87 8.31 17.01 -4.19
CA GLU A 87 9.67 17.31 -4.69
C GLU A 87 9.87 18.81 -4.92
N LYS A 88 8.88 19.47 -5.56
CA LYS A 88 8.97 20.89 -5.93
C LYS A 88 8.58 21.83 -4.79
N LEU A 89 7.53 21.50 -4.07
CA LEU A 89 6.91 22.39 -3.09
C LEU A 89 7.45 22.21 -1.68
N LYS A 90 8.00 21.02 -1.37
CA LYS A 90 8.32 20.59 0.00
C LYS A 90 7.04 20.59 0.89
N PRO A 91 7.08 20.10 2.14
CA PRO A 91 5.91 20.14 3.02
C PRO A 91 5.32 21.55 3.19
N GLU A 92 6.16 22.60 3.16
CA GLU A 92 5.71 24.00 3.27
C GLU A 92 4.79 24.38 2.12
N GLY A 93 5.24 24.13 0.89
CA GLY A 93 4.49 24.49 -0.29
C GLY A 93 3.26 23.61 -0.47
N LEU A 94 3.23 22.37 0.04
CA LEU A 94 2.01 21.56 0.09
C LEU A 94 0.93 22.21 0.97
N HIS A 95 1.30 22.73 2.14
CA HIS A 95 0.38 23.51 2.98
C HIS A 95 -0.02 24.83 2.29
N GLN A 96 0.95 25.55 1.71
CA GLN A 96 0.70 26.82 1.02
C GLN A 96 -0.21 26.66 -0.20
N LEU A 97 -0.19 25.50 -0.87
CA LEU A 97 -1.08 25.18 -2.00
C LEU A 97 -2.56 25.31 -1.63
N LEU A 98 -2.90 25.12 -0.36
CA LEU A 98 -4.26 25.25 0.15
C LEU A 98 -4.57 26.65 0.70
N ALA A 99 -3.69 27.64 0.60
CA ALA A 99 -3.89 28.96 1.23
C ALA A 99 -5.23 29.62 0.87
N GLY A 100 -5.70 29.46 -0.37
CA GLY A 100 -6.96 30.02 -0.86
C GLY A 100 -8.23 29.21 -0.54
N PHE A 101 -8.12 28.09 0.18
CA PHE A 101 -9.23 27.21 0.52
C PHE A 101 -9.46 27.18 2.03
N GLU A 102 -10.69 27.33 2.50
CA GLU A 102 -11.01 27.17 3.92
C GLU A 102 -10.84 25.71 4.36
N ASP A 103 -11.26 24.78 3.51
CA ASP A 103 -11.13 23.35 3.77
C ASP A 103 -9.66 22.90 3.68
N LYS A 104 -9.12 22.46 4.82
CA LYS A 104 -7.78 21.87 4.93
C LYS A 104 -7.83 20.35 5.08
N SER A 105 -9.00 19.74 5.02
CA SER A 105 -9.16 18.31 5.19
C SER A 105 -8.55 17.55 4.03
N ALA A 106 -7.95 16.41 4.37
CA ALA A 106 -7.23 15.57 3.44
C ALA A 106 -7.29 14.12 3.90
N TYR A 107 -6.83 13.22 3.05
CA TYR A 107 -6.60 11.84 3.42
C TYR A 107 -5.35 11.27 2.77
N ALA A 108 -4.64 10.46 3.53
CA ALA A 108 -3.61 9.58 2.98
C ALA A 108 -4.26 8.27 2.53
N LEU A 109 -3.90 7.80 1.34
CA LEU A 109 -4.41 6.55 0.76
C LEU A 109 -3.23 5.66 0.38
N CYS A 110 -3.26 4.42 0.85
CA CYS A 110 -2.39 3.34 0.36
C CYS A 110 -3.25 2.38 -0.44
N THR A 111 -2.76 1.98 -1.61
CA THR A 111 -3.36 0.90 -2.40
C THR A 111 -2.29 -0.16 -2.67
N PHE A 112 -2.52 -1.37 -2.17
CA PHE A 112 -1.81 -2.55 -2.65
C PHE A 112 -2.59 -3.16 -3.81
N ALA A 113 -1.91 -3.50 -4.88
CA ALA A 113 -2.50 -4.22 -6.00
C ALA A 113 -1.80 -5.55 -6.23
N PHE A 114 -2.58 -6.62 -6.28
CA PHE A 114 -2.11 -7.99 -6.39
C PHE A 114 -2.60 -8.65 -7.68
N SER A 115 -1.71 -9.40 -8.33
CA SER A 115 -2.03 -10.30 -9.44
C SER A 115 -1.36 -11.64 -9.19
N THR A 116 -2.04 -12.72 -9.58
CA THR A 116 -1.47 -14.08 -9.58
C THR A 116 -0.48 -14.31 -10.72
N GLY A 117 -0.41 -13.39 -11.70
CA GLY A 117 0.33 -13.56 -12.94
C GLY A 117 -0.51 -14.14 -14.08
N ASP A 118 -1.70 -14.66 -13.78
CA ASP A 118 -2.67 -15.09 -14.80
C ASP A 118 -3.40 -13.87 -15.36
N ALA A 119 -3.32 -13.67 -16.69
CA ALA A 119 -3.95 -12.54 -17.37
C ALA A 119 -5.49 -12.64 -17.43
N SER A 120 -6.05 -13.83 -17.18
CA SER A 120 -7.50 -14.05 -17.09
C SER A 120 -8.08 -13.64 -15.73
N GLU A 121 -7.25 -13.54 -14.69
CA GLU A 121 -7.69 -13.11 -13.37
C GLU A 121 -7.60 -11.58 -13.19
N PRO A 122 -8.62 -10.95 -12.57
CA PRO A 122 -8.57 -9.51 -12.32
C PRO A 122 -7.52 -9.17 -11.25
N VAL A 123 -6.90 -8.00 -11.38
CA VAL A 123 -6.08 -7.41 -10.32
C VAL A 123 -6.97 -7.15 -9.10
N ARG A 124 -6.51 -7.56 -7.92
CA ARG A 124 -7.18 -7.29 -6.64
C ARG A 124 -6.54 -6.08 -5.97
N LEU A 125 -7.37 -5.16 -5.48
CA LEU A 125 -6.95 -3.95 -4.80
C LEU A 125 -7.30 -4.04 -3.32
N PHE A 126 -6.34 -3.67 -2.47
CA PHE A 126 -6.50 -3.55 -1.01
C PHE A 126 -6.17 -2.12 -0.62
N ARG A 127 -7.10 -1.45 0.07
CA ARG A 127 -7.03 0.00 0.30
C ARG A 127 -7.05 0.32 1.78
N GLY A 128 -6.31 1.36 2.11
CA GLY A 128 -6.23 1.85 3.46
C GLY A 128 -6.18 3.34 3.41
N ARG A 129 -7.11 3.97 4.11
CA ARG A 129 -7.27 5.42 4.14
C ARG A 129 -7.13 5.91 5.57
N THR A 130 -6.44 7.02 5.75
CA THR A 130 -6.43 7.78 7.01
C THR A 130 -6.82 9.21 6.72
N SER A 131 -7.93 9.66 7.31
CA SER A 131 -8.38 11.05 7.23
C SER A 131 -7.58 11.94 8.18
N GLY A 132 -7.49 13.22 7.84
CA GLY A 132 -6.73 14.21 8.57
C GLY A 132 -6.86 15.58 7.93
N ARG A 133 -5.87 16.43 8.21
CA ARG A 133 -5.77 17.80 7.70
C ARG A 133 -4.34 18.14 7.32
N ILE A 134 -4.21 19.04 6.36
CA ILE A 134 -2.94 19.63 5.98
C ILE A 134 -2.65 20.83 6.87
N VAL A 135 -1.46 20.84 7.46
CA VAL A 135 -1.05 21.81 8.47
C VAL A 135 0.31 22.40 8.15
N VAL A 136 0.64 23.52 8.79
CA VAL A 136 2.01 24.05 8.78
C VAL A 136 2.96 22.92 9.23
N PRO A 137 4.03 22.64 8.47
CA PRO A 137 4.89 21.50 8.72
C PRO A 137 5.51 21.49 10.12
N ARG A 138 5.46 20.33 10.80
CA ARG A 138 6.11 20.09 12.10
C ARG A 138 6.75 18.70 12.14
N GLY A 139 7.74 18.51 13.02
CA GLY A 139 8.47 17.25 13.16
C GLY A 139 9.62 17.09 12.15
N CYS A 140 10.18 15.87 12.08
CA CYS A 140 11.38 15.59 11.29
C CYS A 140 11.08 15.48 9.78
N ARG A 141 11.95 16.03 8.93
CA ARG A 141 11.76 16.09 7.45
C ARG A 141 12.27 14.86 6.70
N ASP A 142 12.70 13.82 7.41
CA ASP A 142 13.34 12.65 6.81
C ASP A 142 12.37 11.81 5.96
N PHE A 143 11.06 11.96 6.19
CA PHE A 143 10.05 11.12 5.56
C PHE A 143 8.92 11.91 4.87
N GLY A 144 9.08 12.09 3.56
CA GLY A 144 7.97 12.41 2.68
C GLY A 144 7.21 13.69 3.04
N TRP A 145 5.89 13.59 3.00
CA TRP A 145 4.93 14.65 3.31
C TRP A 145 4.40 14.55 4.75
N ASP A 146 4.90 13.60 5.55
CA ASP A 146 4.47 13.39 6.95
C ASP A 146 4.48 14.68 7.79
N PRO A 147 5.43 15.63 7.62
CA PRO A 147 5.43 16.86 8.41
C PRO A 147 4.21 17.73 8.22
N CYS A 148 3.53 17.69 7.07
CA CYS A 148 2.38 18.54 6.78
C CYS A 148 1.04 17.81 6.91
N PHE A 149 1.01 16.56 7.37
CA PHE A 149 -0.24 15.80 7.54
C PHE A 149 -0.49 15.48 9.02
N GLN A 150 -1.59 16.00 9.55
CA GLN A 150 -2.07 15.71 10.90
C GLN A 150 -3.30 14.80 10.79
N PRO A 151 -3.23 13.53 11.25
CA PRO A 151 -4.36 12.61 11.21
C PRO A 151 -5.45 13.03 12.19
N ASP A 152 -6.71 12.69 11.88
CA ASP A 152 -7.84 12.96 12.76
C ASP A 152 -7.68 12.23 14.10
N GLY A 153 -8.04 12.90 15.20
CA GLY A 153 -7.91 12.38 16.56
C GLY A 153 -6.54 12.59 17.20
N TYR A 154 -5.62 13.27 16.53
CA TYR A 154 -4.28 13.59 17.04
C TYR A 154 -3.93 15.06 16.83
N GLU A 155 -3.09 15.60 17.71
CA GLU A 155 -2.52 16.96 17.59
C GLU A 155 -1.12 16.98 16.91
N GLN A 156 -0.50 15.81 16.82
CA GLN A 156 0.80 15.60 16.19
C GLN A 156 0.66 15.37 14.69
N THR A 157 1.63 15.84 13.90
CA THR A 157 1.79 15.40 12.51
C THR A 157 2.34 13.98 12.47
N TYR A 158 2.20 13.27 11.35
CA TYR A 158 2.85 11.95 11.19
C TYR A 158 4.35 11.97 11.47
N ALA A 159 5.03 13.09 11.23
CA ALA A 159 6.46 13.22 11.48
C ALA A 159 6.82 13.47 12.96
N GLU A 160 5.84 13.89 13.78
CA GLU A 160 5.97 14.05 15.23
C GLU A 160 5.56 12.79 15.99
N MET A 161 4.83 11.88 15.35
CA MET A 161 4.33 10.66 15.98
C MET A 161 5.44 9.60 16.15
N PRO A 162 5.50 8.92 17.30
CA PRO A 162 6.27 7.69 17.43
C PRO A 162 5.85 6.66 16.39
N LYS A 163 6.81 5.89 15.85
CA LYS A 163 6.57 4.92 14.77
C LYS A 163 5.44 3.93 15.11
N ALA A 164 5.35 3.47 16.35
CA ALA A 164 4.31 2.54 16.79
C ALA A 164 2.90 3.15 16.70
N GLU A 165 2.74 4.40 17.14
CA GLU A 165 1.46 5.12 17.09
C GLU A 165 1.07 5.43 15.65
N LYS A 166 2.00 5.93 14.83
CA LYS A 166 1.78 6.13 13.39
C LYS A 166 1.29 4.84 12.74
N ASN A 167 1.97 3.72 12.99
CA ASN A 167 1.62 2.43 12.40
C ASN A 167 0.19 1.98 12.77
N ALA A 168 -0.26 2.22 14.01
CA ALA A 168 -1.59 1.83 14.48
C ALA A 168 -2.73 2.49 13.67
N ILE A 169 -2.51 3.70 13.15
CA ILE A 169 -3.52 4.45 12.39
C ILE A 169 -3.20 4.61 10.90
N SER A 170 -2.02 4.17 10.45
CA SER A 170 -1.55 4.49 9.11
C SER A 170 -2.38 3.84 8.01
N HIS A 171 -2.58 4.62 6.96
CA HIS A 171 -3.19 4.19 5.70
C HIS A 171 -2.52 2.93 5.15
N ARG A 172 -1.18 2.81 5.25
CA ARG A 172 -0.46 1.60 4.82
C ARG A 172 -0.77 0.36 5.65
N PHE A 173 -0.83 0.46 6.99
CA PHE A 173 -1.17 -0.70 7.82
C PHE A 173 -2.63 -1.11 7.64
N ARG A 174 -3.55 -0.18 7.39
CA ARG A 174 -4.92 -0.49 6.96
C ARG A 174 -4.92 -1.27 5.63
N ALA A 175 -4.14 -0.79 4.65
CA ALA A 175 -3.61 -1.50 3.48
C ALA A 175 -3.32 -2.98 3.71
N LEU A 176 -2.32 -3.19 4.55
CA LEU A 176 -1.77 -4.49 4.85
C LEU A 176 -2.76 -5.39 5.58
N ARG A 177 -3.66 -4.84 6.39
CA ARG A 177 -4.70 -5.63 7.07
C ARG A 177 -5.68 -6.24 6.08
N GLU A 178 -6.20 -5.46 5.13
CA GLU A 178 -7.08 -6.01 4.07
C GLU A 178 -6.35 -7.09 3.25
N LEU A 179 -5.07 -6.86 2.93
CA LEU A 179 -4.22 -7.84 2.25
C LEU A 179 -4.05 -9.13 3.09
N GLN A 180 -3.78 -9.00 4.38
CA GLN A 180 -3.61 -10.14 5.30
C GLN A 180 -4.90 -10.93 5.48
N GLU A 181 -6.05 -10.26 5.61
CA GLU A 181 -7.36 -10.89 5.74
C GLU A 181 -7.68 -11.72 4.48
N TYR A 182 -7.37 -11.19 3.30
CA TYR A 182 -7.52 -11.93 2.04
C TYR A 182 -6.68 -13.22 2.00
N PHE A 183 -5.40 -13.16 2.38
CA PHE A 183 -4.55 -14.37 2.40
C PHE A 183 -4.85 -15.32 3.55
N GLY A 184 -5.30 -14.81 4.71
CA GLY A 184 -5.75 -15.64 5.83
C GLY A 184 -7.03 -16.41 5.51
N GLY A 185 -7.92 -15.81 4.69
CA GLY A 185 -9.11 -16.50 4.17
C GLY A 185 -8.80 -17.58 3.12
N LEU A 186 -7.63 -17.49 2.44
CA LEU A 186 -7.18 -18.50 1.47
C LEU A 186 -6.58 -19.76 2.13
N THR A 187 -6.27 -19.71 3.43
CA THR A 187 -5.80 -20.87 4.20
C THR A 187 -6.96 -21.46 5.01
N SER A 188 -7.84 -22.23 4.37
CA SER A 188 -8.74 -23.18 5.05
C SER A 188 -8.56 -24.57 4.41
N PRO A 189 -8.59 -25.66 5.21
CA PRO A 189 -7.96 -26.92 4.85
C PRO A 189 -8.90 -27.79 3.99
N GLY A 190 -8.53 -27.98 2.73
CA GLY A 190 -9.09 -28.99 1.84
C GLY A 190 -7.96 -29.88 1.32
N ALA A 191 -7.39 -30.70 2.19
CA ALA A 191 -6.47 -31.78 1.80
C ALA A 191 -6.73 -32.98 2.71
N SER A 192 -7.89 -33.62 2.54
CA SER A 192 -8.05 -35.04 2.88
C SER A 192 -7.39 -35.84 1.76
N ASP A 193 -6.12 -36.13 1.95
CA ASP A 193 -5.39 -37.13 1.20
C ASP A 193 -5.85 -38.52 1.70
N GLU A 194 -6.99 -38.99 1.18
CA GLU A 194 -7.51 -40.32 1.46
C GLU A 194 -7.27 -41.22 0.23
N HIS A 195 -5.99 -41.51 -0.02
CA HIS A 195 -5.55 -42.53 -0.95
C HIS A 195 -4.34 -43.30 -0.42
N ALA A 196 -4.52 -44.01 0.70
CA ALA A 196 -3.68 -45.17 1.04
C ALA A 196 -4.35 -46.03 2.11
N ARG A 197 -5.17 -47.00 1.68
CA ARG A 197 -5.32 -48.34 2.28
C ARG A 197 -6.31 -49.17 1.47
N ARG A 198 -5.86 -49.64 0.30
CA ARG A 198 -6.28 -50.93 -0.24
C ARG A 198 -5.19 -51.95 0.09
N GLY A 199 -5.60 -53.06 0.69
CA GLY A 199 -4.86 -54.31 0.65
C GLY A 199 -4.30 -54.79 1.99
N SER A 200 -5.08 -55.62 2.70
CA SER A 200 -4.78 -57.05 2.86
C SER A 200 -5.81 -57.68 3.80
N GLY A 201 -6.62 -58.59 3.26
CA GLY A 201 -7.38 -59.53 4.07
C GLY A 201 -6.50 -60.69 4.57
N GLU A 202 -7.19 -61.65 5.19
CA GLU A 202 -6.78 -62.97 5.71
C GLU A 202 -6.52 -63.03 7.23
N GLY A 203 -7.36 -63.84 7.90
CA GLY A 203 -7.24 -64.27 9.29
C GLY A 203 -8.56 -64.25 10.04
#